data_AF-A0A8G2G2R2-F1
#
_entry.id   AF-A0A8G2G2R2-F1
#
_cell.length_a   1.000
_cell.length_b   1.000
_cell.length_c   1.000
_cell.angle_alpha   90.00
_cell.angle_beta   90.00
_cell.angle_gamma   90.00
#
_symmetry.space_group_name_H-M   'P 1'
#
loop_
_entity.id
_entity.type
_entity.pdbx_description
1 polymer ?
#
loop_
_entity_poly.entity_id
_entity_poly.type
_entity_poly.pdbx_seq_one_letter_code
_entity_poly.pdbx_strand_id
1 'polypeptide(L)'
;MTTSYHSNGRVKWSLGSAYHDNGRTAFSLGTAYHDNGRTAFSLGTAYHDNGRTALSLGTAYHSNGRTAYSLGTAYHSNGRTAYSLGTFYDENGRIVDNKSFSIGLGKGIQMQIIPTIKITVYGRKVN
;
A
#
# COMPACT_ATOMS: atom_id res chain seq x y z
N MET A 1 -20.97 -1.77 -13.70
CA MET A 1 -19.50 -1.93 -13.68
C MET A 1 -19.18 -3.41 -13.88
N THR A 2 -18.29 -3.74 -14.80
CA THR A 2 -17.90 -5.13 -15.09
C THR A 2 -16.95 -5.65 -14.01
N THR A 3 -17.31 -6.76 -13.38
CA THR A 3 -16.42 -7.54 -12.53
C THR A 3 -15.95 -8.74 -13.32
N SER A 4 -14.64 -8.96 -13.39
CA SER A 4 -14.09 -10.14 -14.03
C SER A 4 -13.37 -10.99 -12.98
N TYR A 5 -13.63 -12.31 -12.98
CA TYR A 5 -13.03 -13.31 -12.09
C TYR A 5 -12.32 -14.37 -12.93
N HIS A 6 -11.03 -14.60 -12.69
CA HIS A 6 -10.27 -15.62 -13.41
C HIS A 6 -9.21 -16.19 -12.47
N SER A 7 -9.07 -17.52 -12.47
CA SER A 7 -8.11 -18.24 -11.65
C SER A 7 -6.70 -18.20 -12.24
N ASN A 8 -6.54 -18.25 -13.57
CA ASN A 8 -5.24 -18.37 -14.25
C ASN A 8 -5.13 -17.45 -15.48
N GLY A 9 -4.08 -16.63 -15.55
CA GLY A 9 -3.81 -15.72 -16.69
C GLY A 9 -2.66 -14.75 -16.43
N ARG A 10 -1.95 -14.29 -17.46
CA ARG A 10 -0.76 -13.42 -17.27
C ARG A 10 -1.14 -11.98 -16.89
N VAL A 11 -2.07 -11.36 -17.60
CA VAL A 11 -2.45 -9.95 -17.38
C VAL A 11 -3.96 -9.82 -17.47
N LYS A 12 -4.54 -8.96 -16.64
CA LYS A 12 -5.97 -8.69 -16.63
C LYS A 12 -6.26 -7.21 -16.44
N TRP A 13 -7.32 -6.75 -17.11
CA TRP A 13 -7.79 -5.37 -17.04
C TRP A 13 -9.31 -5.36 -16.85
N SER A 14 -9.81 -4.47 -15.99
CA SER A 14 -11.24 -4.28 -15.76
C SER A 14 -11.57 -2.84 -15.39
N LEU A 15 -12.69 -2.32 -15.91
CA LEU A 15 -13.17 -0.99 -15.54
C LEU A 15 -13.71 -0.95 -14.09
N GLY A 16 -14.31 -2.05 -13.62
CA GLY A 16 -14.91 -2.15 -12.29
C GLY A 16 -14.01 -2.85 -11.28
N SER A 17 -13.99 -4.18 -11.33
CA SER A 17 -13.11 -4.99 -10.48
C SER A 17 -12.41 -6.07 -11.28
N ALA A 18 -11.14 -6.30 -10.95
CA ALA A 18 -10.33 -7.39 -11.47
C ALA A 18 -9.85 -8.27 -10.31
N TYR A 19 -10.43 -9.46 -10.20
CA TYR A 19 -10.00 -10.48 -9.22
C TYR A 19 -9.14 -11.53 -9.91
N HIS A 20 -8.01 -11.87 -9.30
CA HIS A 20 -7.09 -12.85 -9.84
C HIS A 20 -6.44 -13.68 -8.74
N ASP A 21 -6.55 -15.00 -8.86
CA ASP A 21 -6.03 -15.91 -7.84
C ASP A 21 -4.55 -16.26 -8.08
N ASN A 22 -4.15 -16.57 -9.32
CA ASN A 22 -2.78 -16.99 -9.67
C ASN A 22 -2.24 -16.30 -10.94
N GLY A 23 -2.03 -14.99 -10.88
CA GLY A 23 -1.72 -14.13 -12.02
C GLY A 23 -0.38 -13.44 -11.98
N ARG A 24 0.05 -12.85 -13.10
CA ARG A 24 1.20 -11.94 -13.06
C ARG A 24 0.75 -10.52 -12.70
N THR A 25 -0.28 -10.01 -13.38
CA THR A 25 -0.71 -8.62 -13.22
C THR A 25 -2.24 -8.49 -13.27
N ALA A 26 -2.83 -7.81 -12.28
CA ALA A 26 -4.21 -7.33 -12.32
C ALA A 26 -4.25 -5.80 -12.33
N PHE A 27 -5.00 -5.22 -13.27
CA PHE A 27 -5.25 -3.79 -13.38
C PHE A 27 -6.75 -3.53 -13.27
N SER A 28 -7.14 -2.52 -12.50
CA SER A 28 -8.52 -2.03 -12.53
C SER A 28 -8.65 -0.55 -12.23
N LEU A 29 -9.62 0.15 -12.82
CA LEU A 29 -9.93 1.51 -12.38
C LEU A 29 -10.59 1.54 -11.00
N GLY A 30 -11.40 0.54 -10.64
CA GLY A 30 -12.07 0.47 -9.34
C GLY A 30 -11.31 -0.36 -8.31
N THR A 31 -11.26 -1.68 -8.48
CA THR A 31 -10.62 -2.58 -7.52
C THR A 31 -9.81 -3.66 -8.21
N ALA A 32 -8.52 -3.76 -7.87
CA ALA A 32 -7.69 -4.90 -8.25
C ALA A 32 -7.42 -5.74 -7.01
N TYR A 33 -7.92 -6.97 -6.99
CA TYR A 33 -7.66 -7.94 -5.94
C TYR A 33 -6.77 -9.05 -6.49
N HIS A 34 -5.74 -9.41 -5.73
CA HIS A 34 -4.76 -10.39 -6.17
C HIS A 34 -4.32 -11.30 -5.03
N ASP A 35 -4.61 -12.59 -5.16
CA ASP A 35 -4.35 -13.55 -4.10
C ASP A 35 -2.89 -14.01 -4.13
N ASN A 36 -2.43 -14.64 -5.22
CA ASN A 36 -1.06 -15.16 -5.38
C ASN A 36 -0.44 -14.72 -6.70
N GLY A 37 0.16 -13.53 -6.73
CA GLY A 37 0.86 -13.13 -7.94
C GLY A 37 1.79 -11.94 -7.83
N ARG A 38 2.12 -11.27 -8.94
CA ARG A 38 3.21 -10.27 -8.90
C ARG A 38 2.74 -8.85 -8.63
N THR A 39 1.72 -8.37 -9.34
CA THR A 39 1.37 -6.95 -9.30
C THR A 39 -0.14 -6.73 -9.34
N ALA A 40 -0.66 -5.99 -8.37
CA ALA A 40 -2.02 -5.43 -8.39
C ALA A 40 -1.92 -3.91 -8.55
N PHE A 41 -2.59 -3.36 -9.56
CA PHE A 41 -2.68 -1.92 -9.78
C PHE A 41 -4.13 -1.48 -9.83
N SER A 42 -4.47 -0.43 -9.07
CA SER A 42 -5.79 0.19 -9.21
C SER A 42 -5.82 1.69 -8.98
N LEU A 43 -6.65 2.43 -9.71
CA LEU A 43 -6.90 3.82 -9.36
C LEU A 43 -7.69 3.95 -8.04
N GLY A 44 -8.59 3.02 -7.75
CA GLY A 44 -9.37 3.01 -6.51
C GLY A 44 -8.69 2.23 -5.38
N THR A 45 -8.78 0.90 -5.42
CA THR A 45 -8.24 0.02 -4.37
C THR A 45 -7.43 -1.12 -4.97
N ALA A 46 -6.17 -1.25 -4.55
CA ALA A 46 -5.35 -2.42 -4.84
C ALA A 46 -5.22 -3.25 -3.56
N TYR A 47 -5.81 -4.44 -3.56
CA TYR A 47 -5.64 -5.41 -2.49
C TYR A 47 -4.75 -6.55 -2.98
N HIS A 48 -3.79 -6.93 -2.15
CA HIS A 48 -2.92 -8.04 -2.47
C HIS A 48 -2.65 -8.90 -1.23
N ASP A 49 -2.85 -10.21 -1.35
CA ASP A 49 -2.59 -11.12 -0.22
C ASP A 49 -1.14 -11.61 -0.24
N ASN A 50 -0.76 -12.48 -1.16
CA ASN A 50 0.56 -13.14 -1.20
C ASN A 50 1.36 -12.78 -2.46
N GLY A 51 1.72 -11.51 -2.63
CA GLY A 51 2.48 -11.16 -3.83
C GLY A 51 3.19 -9.84 -3.85
N ARG A 52 3.97 -9.59 -4.90
CA ARG A 52 5.13 -8.71 -4.75
C ARG A 52 4.76 -7.24 -4.55
N THR A 53 3.81 -6.71 -5.29
CA THR A 53 3.55 -5.26 -5.33
C THR A 53 2.06 -4.94 -5.44
N ALA A 54 1.55 -4.11 -4.52
CA ALA A 54 0.25 -3.45 -4.61
C ALA A 54 0.45 -1.95 -4.85
N LEU A 55 -0.18 -1.41 -5.89
CA LEU A 55 -0.08 0.00 -6.31
C LEU A 55 -1.48 0.60 -6.42
N SER A 56 -1.73 1.69 -5.71
CA SER A 56 -2.98 2.42 -5.87
C SER A 56 -2.83 3.94 -5.86
N LEU A 57 -3.78 4.64 -6.48
CA LEU A 57 -3.95 6.08 -6.23
C LEU A 57 -4.83 6.34 -5.00
N GLY A 58 -5.79 5.47 -4.72
CA GLY A 58 -6.66 5.57 -3.55
C GLY A 58 -6.12 4.80 -2.36
N THR A 59 -6.28 3.48 -2.37
CA THR A 59 -5.87 2.63 -1.24
C THR A 59 -5.10 1.39 -1.68
N ALA A 60 -3.93 1.17 -1.07
CA ALA A 60 -3.15 -0.05 -1.25
C ALA A 60 -3.14 -0.86 0.05
N TYR A 61 -3.69 -2.07 0.00
CA TYR A 61 -3.70 -3.03 1.10
C TYR A 61 -2.81 -4.21 0.77
N HIS A 62 -2.06 -4.66 1.78
CA HIS A 62 -1.15 -5.78 1.58
C HIS A 62 -0.97 -6.65 2.82
N SER A 63 -1.22 -7.95 2.68
CA SER A 63 -1.02 -8.87 3.80
C SER A 63 0.42 -9.42 3.88
N ASN A 64 0.90 -10.15 2.87
CA ASN A 64 2.12 -10.97 2.96
C ASN A 64 3.17 -10.73 1.85
N GLY A 65 3.20 -9.59 1.17
CA GLY A 65 4.14 -9.43 0.05
C GLY A 65 5.32 -8.49 0.27
N ARG A 66 5.86 -7.88 -0.79
CA ARG A 66 7.07 -7.04 -0.64
C ARG A 66 6.81 -5.55 -0.52
N THR A 67 5.88 -5.00 -1.32
CA THR A 67 5.69 -3.55 -1.41
C THR A 67 4.22 -3.15 -1.56
N ALA A 68 3.75 -2.25 -0.70
CA ALA A 68 2.48 -1.53 -0.86
C ALA A 68 2.76 -0.04 -1.11
N TYR A 69 2.22 0.52 -2.19
CA TYR A 69 2.36 1.94 -2.52
C TYR A 69 0.99 2.55 -2.78
N SER A 70 0.71 3.66 -2.10
CA SER A 70 -0.50 4.44 -2.35
C SER A 70 -0.23 5.95 -2.38
N LEU A 71 -0.99 6.69 -3.17
CA LEU A 71 -1.05 8.15 -3.02
C LEU A 71 -2.01 8.57 -1.88
N GLY A 72 -3.05 7.79 -1.61
CA GLY A 72 -4.02 8.07 -0.55
C GLY A 72 -3.67 7.35 0.75
N THR A 73 -4.09 6.10 0.87
CA THR A 73 -3.86 5.28 2.08
C THR A 73 -3.08 4.02 1.75
N ALA A 74 -2.05 3.70 2.55
CA ALA A 74 -1.38 2.40 2.48
C ALA A 74 -1.49 1.66 3.81
N TYR A 75 -1.79 0.36 3.72
CA TYR A 75 -1.86 -0.56 4.85
C TYR A 75 -1.02 -1.80 4.57
N HIS A 76 -0.43 -2.33 5.63
CA HIS A 76 0.49 -3.43 5.51
C HIS A 76 0.53 -4.30 6.78
N SER A 77 0.50 -5.64 6.66
CA SER A 77 0.59 -6.54 7.84
C SER A 77 1.89 -7.34 8.03
N ASN A 78 2.49 -7.97 7.00
CA ASN A 78 3.68 -8.85 7.18
C ASN A 78 4.80 -8.72 6.13
N GLY A 79 4.50 -8.15 4.99
CA GLY A 79 5.52 -7.73 4.03
C GLY A 79 6.55 -6.67 4.44
N ARG A 80 7.35 -6.25 3.45
CA ARG A 80 8.65 -5.64 3.72
C ARG A 80 8.66 -4.12 3.65
N THR A 81 7.82 -3.50 2.84
CA THR A 81 7.87 -2.06 2.58
C THR A 81 6.49 -1.52 2.31
N ALA A 82 6.16 -0.39 2.93
CA ALA A 82 4.96 0.35 2.60
C ALA A 82 5.25 1.85 2.51
N TYR A 83 4.57 2.49 1.55
CA TYR A 83 4.69 3.91 1.30
C TYR A 83 3.32 4.52 1.03
N SER A 84 3.02 5.62 1.72
CA SER A 84 1.85 6.45 1.45
C SER A 84 2.24 7.92 1.37
N LEU A 85 1.70 8.64 0.39
CA LEU A 85 1.80 10.11 0.36
C LEU A 85 0.73 10.78 1.24
N GLY A 86 -0.37 10.07 1.52
CA GLY A 86 -1.39 10.45 2.49
C GLY A 86 -1.15 9.74 3.82
N THR A 87 -2.12 8.94 4.24
CA THR A 87 -2.10 8.25 5.54
C THR A 87 -1.47 6.87 5.43
N PHE A 88 -0.64 6.52 6.40
CA PHE A 88 -0.09 5.17 6.53
C PHE A 88 -0.64 4.52 7.80
N TYR A 89 -0.97 3.24 7.71
CA TYR A 89 -1.38 2.42 8.83
C TYR A 89 -0.41 1.25 9.03
N ASP A 90 0.03 1.05 10.27
CA ASP A 90 0.86 -0.10 10.64
C ASP A 90 0.06 -1.42 10.69
N GLU A 91 0.76 -2.52 10.98
CA GLU A 91 0.19 -3.87 11.12
C GLU A 91 -0.88 -3.99 12.22
N ASN A 92 -0.94 -3.02 13.14
CA ASN A 92 -1.91 -2.94 14.23
C ASN A 92 -3.04 -1.93 13.92
N GLY A 93 -3.09 -1.38 12.70
CA GLY A 93 -4.09 -0.40 12.29
C GLY A 93 -3.91 0.98 12.93
N ARG A 94 -2.72 1.30 13.45
CA ARG A 94 -2.43 2.63 13.99
C ARG A 94 -1.98 3.57 12.89
N ILE A 95 -2.46 4.80 12.95
CA ILE A 95 -2.00 5.86 12.05
C ILE A 95 -0.54 6.16 12.37
N VAL A 96 0.26 6.14 11.33
CA VAL A 96 1.65 6.59 11.38
C VAL A 96 1.78 7.74 10.40
N ASP A 97 2.39 8.83 10.88
CA ASP A 97 2.22 10.20 10.37
C ASP A 97 2.17 10.33 8.83
N ASN A 98 1.42 11.33 8.38
CA ASN A 98 1.13 11.56 6.98
C ASN A 98 2.46 11.78 6.24
N LYS A 99 2.79 10.90 5.29
CA LYS A 99 4.07 10.79 4.54
C LYS A 99 5.17 9.92 5.15
N SER A 100 4.84 8.88 5.90
CA SER A 100 5.87 7.96 6.39
C SER A 100 6.28 6.88 5.36
N PHE A 101 7.57 6.57 5.34
CA PHE A 101 8.11 5.36 4.70
C PHE A 101 8.42 4.33 5.77
N SER A 102 7.88 3.12 5.64
CA SER A 102 8.12 2.03 6.58
C SER A 102 8.79 0.84 5.89
N ILE A 103 9.73 0.22 6.60
CA ILE A 103 10.36 -1.03 6.21
C ILE A 103 10.29 -2.04 7.36
N GLY A 104 9.65 -3.17 7.10
CA GLY A 104 9.63 -4.33 7.98
C GLY A 104 10.96 -5.09 7.91
N LEU A 105 11.62 -5.25 9.07
CA LEU A 105 12.86 -6.00 9.23
C LEU A 105 12.63 -7.42 9.78
N GLY A 106 11.39 -7.77 10.08
CA GLY A 106 10.97 -9.05 10.67
C GLY A 106 9.68 -8.87 11.47
N LYS A 107 9.10 -9.96 11.99
CA LYS A 107 7.88 -9.89 12.81
C LYS A 107 8.07 -8.90 13.96
N GLY A 108 7.24 -7.86 14.01
CA GLY A 108 7.23 -6.84 15.05
C GLY A 108 8.41 -5.85 15.01
N ILE A 109 9.29 -5.91 14.00
CA ILE A 109 10.41 -4.95 13.86
C ILE A 109 10.17 -4.11 12.61
N GLN A 110 9.84 -2.85 12.80
CA GLN A 110 9.64 -1.89 11.73
C GLN A 110 10.57 -0.70 11.91
N MET A 111 11.30 -0.34 10.86
CA MET A 111 12.00 0.94 10.78
C MET A 111 11.11 1.90 9.99
N GLN A 112 10.89 3.08 10.55
CA GLN A 112 10.05 4.09 9.94
C GLN A 112 10.81 5.41 9.81
N ILE A 113 10.76 5.98 8.62
CA ILE A 113 11.27 7.32 8.35
C ILE A 113 10.06 8.24 8.31
N ILE A 114 9.96 9.09 9.34
CA ILE A 114 8.91 10.11 9.46
C ILE A 114 9.53 11.44 8.98
N PRO A 115 9.03 12.04 7.88
CA PRO A 115 9.53 13.32 7.43
C PRO A 115 8.88 14.43 8.26
N THR A 116 9.40 14.72 9.46
CA THR A 116 9.55 16.12 9.92
C THR A 116 10.32 16.24 11.24
N ILE A 117 11.45 16.94 11.18
CA ILE A 117 12.00 17.68 12.33
C ILE A 117 11.29 19.05 12.34
N LYS A 118 10.66 19.42 13.45
CA LYS A 118 10.23 20.80 13.71
C LYS A 118 11.34 21.55 14.45
N ILE A 119 11.77 22.69 13.92
CA ILE A 119 12.61 23.66 14.65
C ILE A 119 11.72 24.82 15.08
N THR A 120 11.75 25.16 16.38
CA THR A 120 11.07 26.34 16.93
C THR A 120 12.13 27.18 17.66
N VAL A 121 12.28 28.45 17.25
CA VAL A 121 13.20 29.40 17.90
C VAL A 121 12.38 30.35 18.77
N TYR A 122 12.64 30.38 20.07
CA TYR A 122 12.12 31.40 20.97
C TYR A 122 13.17 32.49 21.16
N GLY A 123 12.83 33.73 20.81
CA GLY A 123 13.65 34.90 21.13
C GLY A 123 13.34 35.43 22.52
N ARG A 124 14.35 35.48 23.41
CA ARG A 124 14.29 36.29 24.64
C ARG A 124 14.59 37.74 24.26
N LYS A 125 13.63 38.65 24.43
CA LYS A 125 13.94 40.09 24.43
C LYS A 125 14.65 40.39 25.75
N VAL A 126 15.96 40.62 25.69
CA VAL A 126 16.70 41.22 26.80
C VAL A 126 16.47 42.73 26.67
N ASN A 127 15.97 43.36 27.73
CA ASN A 127 15.79 44.81 27.78
C ASN A 127 17.12 45.54 27.63
#